data_AF-A0A1L7XQ40-F1
#
_entry.id   AF-A0A1L7XQ40-F1
#
_cell.length_a   1.000
_cell.length_b   1.000
_cell.length_c   1.000
_cell.angle_alpha   90.00
_cell.angle_beta   90.00
_cell.angle_gamma   90.00
#
_symmetry.space_group_name_H-M   'P 1'
#
loop_
_entity.id
_entity.type
_entity.pdbx_description
1 polymer ?
#
loop_
_entity_poly.entity_id
_entity_poly.type
_entity_poly.pdbx_seq_one_letter_code
_entity_poly.pdbx_strand_id
1 'polypeptide(L)'
;MSWWSHSGSLALLYNKETRITEAVFHSESNLLGFQLLKNIKKNAVDWTNPLSIALEVIQMVVAFFHSELEKLQQKLGRINEQTGQHNYANIPPTDPFKLDFLATTRSLNTLSQDAILMTATFTSLINVLDNLQKFKKATEDLEEDGHGCIEAIKIDERMDILRENCRSLLIEVKSLNKQSAVLIQVEYQFMAQKDAKVNIELAKSSTAIAKASKEDSAIMLELAKTSAAIAKSNKEDSMVMIELAKSSADIAKASKEDSAVMIELGKSSAAIAKSSKEDSAAMKTIAIETKRDSAAMKTMSILGMLFLPGTFIATVFSMPVFDWEEDGTPIMKPAFRYYWAVTLPLTLGILLAWSVTMVFPGKWAARWWKKAPVVKDLQEDSGSTAS
;
A
#
# COMPACT_ATOMS: atom_id res chain seq x y z
N MET A 1 2.45 19.48 30.78
CA MET A 1 1.87 18.79 29.60
C MET A 1 2.99 18.17 28.80
N SER A 2 3.08 16.85 28.61
CA SER A 2 4.16 16.19 27.85
C SER A 2 3.64 15.56 26.55
N TRP A 3 4.33 15.80 25.43
CA TRP A 3 3.98 15.27 24.12
C TRP A 3 4.94 14.17 23.65
N TRP A 4 4.46 13.16 22.92
CA TRP A 4 5.30 12.16 22.26
C TRP A 4 4.96 12.13 20.77
N SER A 5 5.93 12.48 19.92
CA SER A 5 6.01 12.01 18.55
C SER A 5 7.38 11.41 18.31
N HIS A 6 7.50 10.61 17.25
CA HIS A 6 8.77 10.09 16.71
C HIS A 6 9.77 11.18 16.28
N SER A 7 9.54 12.44 16.61
CA SER A 7 10.33 13.60 16.17
C SER A 7 10.69 14.55 17.32
N GLY A 8 10.07 14.36 18.49
CA GLY A 8 10.33 15.16 19.68
C GLY A 8 9.23 15.12 20.74
N SER A 9 9.55 15.64 21.91
CA SER A 9 8.64 15.85 23.03
C SER A 9 8.70 17.30 23.52
N LEU A 10 7.55 17.86 23.85
CA LEU A 10 7.44 19.18 24.48
C LEU A 10 6.79 18.99 25.84
N ALA A 11 7.46 19.47 26.89
CA ALA A 11 6.91 19.60 28.22
C ALA A 11 6.73 21.08 28.57
N LEU A 12 5.51 21.50 28.90
CA LEU A 12 5.22 22.86 29.38
C LEU A 12 4.75 22.84 30.83
N LEU A 13 5.28 23.77 31.62
CA LEU A 13 4.89 24.09 32.98
C LEU A 13 4.57 25.59 33.04
N TYR A 14 3.38 25.96 33.50
CA TYR A 14 2.98 27.36 33.66
C TYR A 14 2.74 27.66 35.12
N ASN A 15 3.39 28.71 35.63
CA ASN A 15 3.16 29.21 36.98
C ASN A 15 2.24 30.45 36.93
N LYS A 16 1.03 30.32 37.50
CA LYS A 16 0.01 31.38 37.49
C LYS A 16 0.43 32.62 38.28
N GLU A 17 1.19 32.47 39.36
CA GLU A 17 1.59 33.57 40.25
C GLU A 17 2.70 34.41 39.63
N THR A 18 3.69 33.75 39.02
CA THR A 18 4.84 34.44 38.39
C THR A 18 4.60 34.80 36.92
N ARG A 19 3.56 34.23 36.30
CA ARG A 19 3.28 34.30 34.85
C ARG A 19 4.43 33.81 33.97
N ILE A 20 5.29 32.94 34.51
CA ILE A 20 6.41 32.34 33.79
C ILE A 20 5.98 30.98 33.24
N THR A 21 6.28 30.74 31.96
CA THR A 21 6.14 29.42 31.33
C THR A 21 7.52 28.81 31.17
N GLU A 22 7.75 27.67 31.80
CA GLU A 22 8.95 26.85 31.61
C GLU A 22 8.64 25.75 30.59
N ALA A 23 9.55 25.59 29.62
CA ALA A 23 9.41 24.63 28.53
C ALA A 23 10.65 23.74 28.44
N VAL A 24 10.45 22.42 28.41
CA VAL A 24 11.48 21.45 28.07
C VAL A 24 11.12 20.86 26.72
N PHE A 25 11.98 21.07 25.73
CA PHE A 25 11.81 20.50 24.40
C PHE A 25 12.93 19.52 24.10
N HIS A 26 12.54 18.33 23.71
CA HIS A 26 13.44 17.32 23.18
C HIS A 26 13.08 17.11 21.71
N SER A 27 14.09 17.08 20.83
CA SER A 27 13.89 16.67 19.45
C SER A 27 14.99 15.72 19.04
N GLU A 28 14.60 14.69 18.29
CA GLU A 28 15.53 13.77 17.66
C GLU A 28 16.22 14.43 16.44
N SER A 29 15.66 15.52 15.92
CA SER A 29 16.21 16.27 14.78
C SER A 29 16.77 17.61 15.24
N ASN A 30 18.10 17.77 15.13
CA ASN A 30 18.78 19.04 15.40
C ASN A 30 18.19 20.19 14.57
N LEU A 31 17.80 19.94 13.31
CA LEU A 31 17.24 20.95 12.43
C LEU A 31 15.90 21.51 12.96
N LEU A 32 15.01 20.62 13.40
CA LEU A 32 13.72 21.02 13.98
C LEU A 32 13.92 21.80 15.28
N GLY A 33 14.81 21.33 16.16
CA GLY A 33 15.12 22.03 17.42
C GLY A 33 15.69 23.43 17.22
N PHE A 34 16.63 23.61 16.29
CA PHE A 34 17.18 24.93 15.99
C PHE A 34 16.15 25.89 15.36
N GLN A 35 15.31 25.40 14.45
CA GLN A 35 14.25 26.21 13.85
C GLN A 35 13.20 26.63 14.90
N LEU A 36 12.83 25.71 15.80
CA LEU A 36 11.93 25.98 16.91
C LEU A 36 12.47 27.10 17.81
N LEU A 37 13.69 26.95 18.30
CA LEU A 37 14.33 27.95 19.16
C LEU A 37 14.45 29.31 18.47
N LYS A 38 14.74 29.32 17.16
CA LYS A 38 14.81 30.55 16.36
C LYS A 38 13.44 31.24 16.25
N ASN A 39 12.38 30.48 15.98
CA ASN A 39 11.01 31.03 15.89
C ASN A 39 10.50 31.50 17.25
N ILE A 40 10.75 30.74 18.32
CA ILE A 40 10.40 31.13 19.70
C ILE A 40 11.06 32.47 20.04
N LYS A 41 12.37 32.62 19.80
CA LYS A 41 13.10 33.88 20.05
C LYS A 41 12.57 35.05 19.23
N LYS A 42 12.14 34.81 17.99
CA LYS A 42 11.62 35.85 17.09
C LYS A 42 10.24 36.36 17.55
N ASN A 43 9.40 35.48 18.08
CA ASN A 43 8.01 35.78 18.42
C ASN A 43 7.76 35.90 19.94
N ALA A 44 8.82 35.91 20.77
CA ALA A 44 8.74 35.85 22.23
C ALA A 44 7.90 36.98 22.89
N VAL A 45 7.70 38.11 22.20
CA VAL A 45 6.95 39.27 22.70
C VAL A 45 5.44 39.06 22.64
N ASP A 46 4.95 38.19 21.75
CA ASP A 46 3.50 37.99 21.50
C ASP A 46 2.89 36.84 22.33
N TRP A 47 3.69 36.21 23.19
CA TRP A 47 3.35 34.92 23.81
C TRP A 47 2.92 35.10 25.27
N THR A 48 1.72 35.64 25.46
CA THR A 48 1.08 35.82 26.79
C THR A 48 0.46 34.53 27.34
N ASN A 49 -0.02 33.65 26.47
CA ASN A 49 -0.64 32.37 26.85
C ASN A 49 0.31 31.18 26.61
N PRO A 50 0.52 30.27 27.58
CA PRO A 50 1.35 29.06 27.42
C PRO A 50 0.85 28.12 26.31
N LEU A 51 -0.45 28.12 25.98
CA LEU A 51 -1.01 27.33 24.89
C LEU A 51 -0.51 27.81 23.52
N SER A 52 -0.24 29.11 23.35
CA SER A 52 0.29 29.66 22.10
C SER A 52 1.64 29.03 21.73
N ILE A 53 2.47 28.70 22.73
CA ILE A 53 3.75 28.00 22.54
C ILE A 53 3.51 26.59 21.98
N ALA A 54 2.57 25.85 22.55
CA ALA A 54 2.24 24.51 22.11
C ALA A 54 1.71 24.50 20.66
N LEU A 55 0.86 25.47 20.30
CA LEU A 55 0.31 25.58 18.95
C LEU A 55 1.38 25.93 17.90
N GLU A 56 2.36 26.75 18.25
CA GLU A 56 3.50 27.05 17.37
C GLU A 56 4.39 25.82 17.12
N VAL A 57 4.62 25.01 18.16
CA VAL A 57 5.36 23.76 18.01
C VAL A 57 4.60 22.81 17.08
N ILE A 58 3.29 22.66 17.28
CA ILE A 58 2.44 21.83 16.41
C ILE A 58 2.46 22.34 14.97
N GLN A 59 2.33 23.66 14.76
CA GLN A 59 2.37 24.25 13.43
C GLN A 59 3.70 23.98 12.72
N MET A 60 4.82 24.07 13.43
CA MET A 60 6.14 23.75 12.87
C MET A 60 6.25 22.29 12.43
N VAL A 61 5.78 21.37 13.27
CA VAL A 61 5.77 19.93 12.94
C VAL A 61 4.89 19.66 11.73
N VAL A 62 3.70 20.28 11.66
CA VAL A 62 2.80 20.18 10.50
C VAL A 62 3.48 20.69 9.23
N ALA A 63 4.14 21.85 9.27
CA ALA A 63 4.85 22.41 8.11
C ALA A 63 6.01 21.51 7.64
N PHE A 64 6.76 20.92 8.58
CA PHE A 64 7.81 19.95 8.26
C PHE A 64 7.26 18.74 7.52
N PHE A 65 6.23 18.08 8.08
CA PHE A 65 5.66 16.89 7.46
C PHE A 65 4.91 17.17 6.17
N HIS A 66 4.34 18.37 6.00
CA HIS A 66 3.80 18.81 4.72
C HIS A 66 4.88 18.82 3.62
N SER A 67 6.06 19.40 3.90
CA SER A 67 7.17 19.41 2.94
C SER A 67 7.68 17.99 2.64
N GLU A 68 7.76 17.12 3.66
CA GLU A 68 8.14 15.72 3.44
C GLU A 68 7.08 14.96 2.61
N LEU A 69 5.79 15.25 2.80
CA LEU A 69 4.71 14.65 2.01
C LEU A 69 4.81 15.02 0.53
N GLU A 70 5.09 16.29 0.21
CA GLU A 70 5.30 16.72 -1.19
C GLU A 70 6.46 15.95 -1.84
N LYS A 71 7.55 15.70 -1.11
CA LYS A 71 8.68 14.89 -1.62
C LYS A 71 8.25 13.45 -1.91
N LEU A 72 7.44 12.84 -1.05
CA LEU A 72 6.89 11.50 -1.28
C LEU A 72 5.95 11.46 -2.49
N GLN A 73 5.08 12.47 -2.64
CA GLN A 73 4.19 12.59 -3.80
C GLN A 73 4.98 12.69 -5.11
N GLN A 74 6.06 13.50 -5.13
CA GLN A 74 6.95 13.60 -6.29
C GLN A 74 7.67 12.28 -6.58
N LYS A 75 8.17 11.59 -5.54
CA LYS A 75 8.81 10.28 -5.69
C LYS A 75 7.84 9.24 -6.28
N LEU A 76 6.58 9.23 -5.81
CA LEU A 76 5.53 8.37 -6.37
C LEU A 76 5.22 8.73 -7.83
N GLY A 77 5.16 10.01 -8.16
CA GLY A 77 4.97 10.49 -9.55
C GLY A 77 6.04 9.95 -10.49
N ARG A 78 7.31 10.01 -10.09
CA ARG A 78 8.42 9.44 -10.88
C ARG A 78 8.32 7.92 -11.04
N ILE A 79 7.88 7.21 -10.00
CA ILE A 79 7.65 5.75 -10.09
C ILE A 79 6.50 5.45 -11.05
N ASN A 80 5.42 6.23 -11.02
CA ASN A 80 4.30 6.08 -11.95
C ASN A 80 4.72 6.30 -13.41
N GLU A 81 5.57 7.31 -13.67
CA GLU A 81 6.18 7.54 -14.98
C GLU A 81 7.00 6.33 -15.44
N GLN A 82 7.88 5.83 -14.57
CA GLN A 82 8.72 4.66 -14.88
C GLN A 82 7.89 3.39 -15.14
N THR A 83 6.85 3.15 -14.35
CA THR A 83 5.99 1.97 -14.46
C THR A 83 4.94 2.07 -15.56
N GLY A 84 4.80 3.23 -16.22
CA GLY A 84 3.72 3.49 -17.17
C GLY A 84 2.32 3.55 -16.53
N GLN A 85 2.24 3.66 -15.20
CA GLN A 85 0.99 3.74 -14.44
C GLN A 85 0.55 5.20 -14.26
N HIS A 86 0.45 5.95 -15.36
CA HIS A 86 0.07 7.36 -15.36
C HIS A 86 -0.95 7.70 -16.45
N ASN A 87 -1.73 8.76 -16.23
CA ASN A 87 -2.70 9.28 -17.20
C ASN A 87 -2.19 10.48 -18.01
N TYR A 88 -0.88 10.76 -18.01
CA TYR A 88 -0.31 11.85 -18.80
C TYR A 88 -0.39 11.56 -20.31
N ALA A 89 -1.13 12.38 -21.05
CA ALA A 89 -1.29 12.26 -22.50
C ALA A 89 0.02 12.42 -23.30
N ASN A 90 1.00 13.13 -22.72
CA ASN A 90 2.24 13.49 -23.41
C ASN A 90 3.41 12.52 -23.16
N ILE A 91 3.22 11.50 -22.31
CA ILE A 91 4.27 10.54 -21.97
C ILE A 91 3.89 9.20 -22.58
N PRO A 92 4.73 8.61 -23.46
CA PRO A 92 4.41 7.34 -24.09
C PRO A 92 4.40 6.20 -23.05
N PRO A 93 3.57 5.16 -23.25
CA PRO A 93 3.52 4.03 -22.33
C PRO A 93 4.90 3.35 -22.22
N THR A 94 5.40 3.22 -20.99
CA THR A 94 6.66 2.49 -20.73
C THR A 94 6.45 0.98 -20.85
N ASP A 95 7.38 0.26 -21.47
CA ASP A 95 7.36 -1.20 -21.55
C ASP A 95 7.54 -1.81 -20.14
N PRO A 96 6.52 -2.48 -19.57
CA PRO A 96 6.57 -3.01 -18.21
C PRO A 96 7.69 -4.04 -18.02
N PHE A 97 8.16 -4.70 -19.08
CA PHE A 97 9.13 -5.80 -18.99
C PHE A 97 10.59 -5.34 -18.90
N LYS A 98 10.86 -4.07 -19.23
CA LYS A 98 12.18 -3.44 -19.11
C LYS A 98 12.43 -2.80 -17.74
N LEU A 99 11.43 -2.84 -16.86
CA LEU A 99 11.53 -2.27 -15.53
C LEU A 99 12.47 -3.08 -14.62
N ASP A 100 13.22 -2.39 -13.76
CA ASP A 100 13.86 -3.00 -12.60
C ASP A 100 12.82 -3.13 -11.48
N PHE A 101 12.18 -4.30 -11.44
CA PHE A 101 11.13 -4.61 -10.47
C PHE A 101 11.65 -4.59 -9.02
N LEU A 102 12.90 -5.01 -8.80
CA LEU A 102 13.43 -5.12 -7.45
C LEU A 102 13.74 -3.72 -6.88
N ALA A 103 14.29 -2.82 -7.71
CA ALA A 103 14.49 -1.43 -7.33
C ALA A 103 13.17 -0.69 -7.09
N THR A 104 12.18 -0.90 -7.96
CA THR A 104 10.87 -0.23 -7.88
C THR A 104 10.08 -0.72 -6.67
N THR A 105 10.00 -2.04 -6.41
CA THR A 105 9.36 -2.60 -5.20
C THR A 105 10.01 -2.08 -3.92
N ARG A 106 11.35 -1.99 -3.86
CA ARG A 106 12.06 -1.41 -2.70
C ARG A 106 11.68 0.06 -2.50
N SER A 107 11.66 0.84 -3.57
CA SER A 107 11.30 2.26 -3.53
C SER A 107 9.86 2.46 -3.04
N LEU A 108 8.90 1.69 -3.55
CA LEU A 108 7.50 1.71 -3.12
C LEU A 108 7.32 1.30 -1.66
N ASN A 109 8.04 0.27 -1.21
CA ASN A 109 8.01 -0.15 0.20
C ASN A 109 8.56 0.92 1.14
N THR A 110 9.69 1.57 0.80
CA THR A 110 10.21 2.69 1.61
C THR A 110 9.19 3.83 1.71
N LEU A 111 8.56 4.18 0.59
CA LEU A 111 7.52 5.21 0.55
C LEU A 111 6.28 4.82 1.37
N SER A 112 5.89 3.54 1.36
CA SER A 112 4.79 3.02 2.18
C SER A 112 5.12 3.13 3.68
N GLN A 113 6.34 2.78 4.09
CA GLN A 113 6.81 2.92 5.47
C GLN A 113 6.80 4.38 5.93
N ASP A 114 7.32 5.31 5.11
CA ASP A 114 7.33 6.74 5.40
C ASP A 114 5.89 7.28 5.56
N ALA A 115 4.97 6.86 4.70
CA ALA A 115 3.56 7.23 4.78
C ALA A 115 2.86 6.67 6.04
N ILE A 116 3.21 5.45 6.47
CA ILE A 116 2.70 4.87 7.71
C ILE A 116 3.17 5.70 8.92
N LEU A 117 4.45 6.08 8.94
CA LEU A 117 4.99 6.93 10.00
C LEU A 117 4.27 8.29 10.06
N MET A 118 4.09 8.96 8.91
CA MET A 118 3.33 10.20 8.81
C MET A 118 1.87 10.05 9.27
N THR A 119 1.23 8.92 8.95
CA THR A 119 -0.14 8.64 9.41
C THR A 119 -0.21 8.62 10.93
N ALA A 120 0.77 7.97 11.58
CA ALA A 120 0.87 7.91 13.02
C ALA A 120 1.14 9.28 13.65
N THR A 121 2.01 10.10 13.04
CA THR A 121 2.33 11.44 13.54
C THR A 121 1.15 12.39 13.44
N PHE A 122 0.45 12.46 12.30
CA PHE A 122 -0.76 13.29 12.18
C PHE A 122 -1.88 12.83 13.11
N THR A 123 -2.04 11.52 13.32
CA THR A 123 -3.00 10.99 14.30
C THR A 123 -2.64 11.42 15.72
N SER A 124 -1.36 11.36 16.11
CA SER A 124 -0.87 11.86 17.40
C SER A 124 -1.13 13.36 17.57
N LEU A 125 -0.83 14.16 16.54
CA LEU A 125 -1.07 15.61 16.57
C LEU A 125 -2.55 15.97 16.76
N ILE A 126 -3.46 15.27 16.07
CA ILE A 126 -4.90 15.46 16.25
C ILE A 126 -5.31 15.16 17.70
N ASN A 127 -4.87 14.03 18.26
CA ASN A 127 -5.17 13.67 19.64
C ASN A 127 -4.64 14.72 20.64
N VAL A 128 -3.50 15.33 20.34
CA VAL A 128 -2.89 16.36 21.18
C VAL A 128 -3.67 17.66 21.13
N LEU A 129 -4.12 18.08 19.94
CA LEU A 129 -5.02 19.21 19.78
C LEU A 129 -6.35 18.98 20.53
N ASP A 130 -6.89 17.76 20.51
CA ASP A 130 -8.10 17.42 21.28
C ASP A 130 -7.86 17.47 22.80
N ASN A 131 -6.70 17.01 23.25
CA ASN A 131 -6.31 17.09 24.67
C ASN A 131 -6.05 18.52 25.12
N LEU A 132 -5.42 19.35 24.28
CA LEU A 132 -5.26 20.78 24.51
C LEU A 132 -6.62 21.46 24.67
N GLN A 133 -7.61 21.06 23.88
CA GLN A 133 -8.93 21.70 23.91
C GLN A 133 -9.68 21.33 25.19
N LYS A 134 -9.58 20.08 25.62
CA LYS A 134 -10.12 19.62 26.91
C LYS A 134 -9.45 20.33 28.08
N PHE A 135 -8.11 20.47 28.02
CA PHE A 135 -7.35 21.17 29.06
C PHE A 135 -7.76 22.64 29.16
N LYS A 136 -7.86 23.34 28.02
CA LYS A 136 -8.32 24.74 27.96
C LYS A 136 -9.69 24.91 28.59
N LYS A 137 -10.68 24.07 28.23
CA LYS A 137 -12.02 24.10 28.83
C LYS A 137 -11.99 23.91 30.36
N ALA A 138 -11.26 22.90 30.82
CA ALA A 138 -11.15 22.63 32.25
C ALA A 138 -10.48 23.77 33.04
N THR A 139 -9.61 24.56 32.40
CA THR A 139 -9.02 25.76 33.01
C THR A 139 -9.92 26.99 32.94
N GLU A 140 -10.73 27.15 31.89
CA GLU A 140 -11.71 28.23 31.76
C GLU A 140 -12.86 28.07 32.76
N ASP A 141 -13.31 26.83 33.03
CA ASP A 141 -14.34 26.52 34.03
C ASP A 141 -13.91 26.88 35.48
N LEU A 142 -12.62 27.15 35.71
CA LEU A 142 -12.04 27.50 37.01
C LEU A 142 -11.76 29.01 37.17
N GLU A 143 -11.93 29.81 36.11
CA GLU A 143 -11.67 31.26 36.12
C GLU A 143 -12.99 32.04 35.90
N GLU A 144 -13.52 32.65 36.98
CA GLU A 144 -14.78 33.44 36.94
C GLU A 144 -14.63 34.83 36.27
N ASP A 145 -13.40 35.27 35.96
CA ASP A 145 -13.13 36.63 35.49
C ASP A 145 -13.08 36.73 33.95
N GLY A 146 -14.13 37.30 33.36
CA GLY A 146 -14.38 37.47 31.92
C GLY A 146 -13.46 38.45 31.16
N HIS A 147 -12.18 38.56 31.50
CA HIS A 147 -11.25 39.51 30.87
C HIS A 147 -10.37 38.95 29.74
N GLY A 148 -10.57 37.70 29.30
CA GLY A 148 -9.72 37.00 28.32
C GLY A 148 -10.35 36.61 26.97
N CYS A 149 -11.55 37.13 26.62
CA CYS A 149 -12.39 36.54 25.56
C CYS A 149 -11.73 36.50 24.17
N ILE A 150 -11.02 37.56 23.77
CA ILE A 150 -10.45 37.67 22.41
C ILE A 150 -9.26 36.72 22.23
N GLU A 151 -8.40 36.57 23.24
CA GLU A 151 -7.24 35.68 23.19
C GLU A 151 -7.68 34.21 23.24
N ALA A 152 -8.71 33.90 24.04
CA ALA A 152 -9.33 32.58 24.07
C ALA A 152 -9.94 32.18 22.71
N ILE A 153 -10.62 33.11 22.02
CA ILE A 153 -11.18 32.87 20.68
C ILE A 153 -10.08 32.62 19.64
N LYS A 154 -9.00 33.41 19.64
CA LYS A 154 -7.86 33.23 18.73
C LYS A 154 -7.18 31.86 18.90
N ILE A 155 -7.08 31.38 20.14
CA ILE A 155 -6.51 30.07 20.45
C ILE A 155 -7.40 28.95 19.92
N ASP A 156 -8.72 29.04 20.13
CA ASP A 156 -9.67 28.04 19.61
C ASP A 156 -9.65 27.97 18.08
N GLU A 157 -9.74 29.12 17.41
CA GLU A 157 -9.69 29.18 15.94
C GLU A 157 -8.39 28.58 15.40
N ARG A 158 -7.25 28.90 16.02
CA ARG A 158 -5.95 28.37 15.60
C ARG A 158 -5.84 26.86 15.84
N MET A 159 -6.41 26.35 16.93
CA MET A 159 -6.49 24.92 17.20
C MET A 159 -7.33 24.18 16.16
N ASP A 160 -8.48 24.74 15.81
CA ASP A 160 -9.38 24.17 14.82
C ASP A 160 -8.74 24.14 13.44
N ILE A 161 -8.09 25.23 13.02
CA ILE A 161 -7.33 25.29 11.75
C ILE A 161 -6.22 24.24 11.73
N LEU A 162 -5.41 24.13 12.80
CA LEU A 162 -4.34 23.14 12.85
C LEU A 162 -4.86 21.71 12.82
N ARG A 163 -6.00 21.45 13.49
CA ARG A 163 -6.63 20.14 13.50
C ARG A 163 -7.12 19.76 12.11
N GLU A 164 -7.77 20.69 11.42
CA GLU A 164 -8.29 20.44 10.08
C GLU A 164 -7.16 20.26 9.06
N ASN A 165 -6.07 21.03 9.17
CA ASN A 165 -4.86 20.82 8.39
C ASN A 165 -4.28 19.41 8.62
N CYS A 166 -4.19 18.95 9.87
CA CYS A 166 -3.72 17.59 10.17
C CYS A 166 -4.64 16.52 9.56
N ARG A 167 -5.97 16.71 9.60
CA ARG A 167 -6.93 15.79 9.00
C ARG A 167 -6.82 15.72 7.48
N SER A 168 -6.65 16.88 6.84
CA SER A 168 -6.47 16.97 5.39
C SER A 168 -5.20 16.24 4.95
N LEU A 169 -4.06 16.53 5.60
CA LEU A 169 -2.80 15.85 5.33
C LEU A 169 -2.86 14.34 5.63
N LEU A 170 -3.57 13.93 6.69
CA LEU A 170 -3.79 12.53 7.01
C LEU A 170 -4.54 11.79 5.88
N ILE A 171 -5.52 12.43 5.24
CA ILE A 171 -6.23 11.86 4.10
C ILE A 171 -5.28 11.68 2.91
N GLU A 172 -4.46 12.69 2.62
CA GLU A 172 -3.49 12.64 1.52
C GLU A 172 -2.46 11.53 1.71
N VAL A 173 -1.85 11.43 2.91
CA VAL A 173 -0.88 10.38 3.25
C VAL A 173 -1.51 8.99 3.13
N LYS A 174 -2.76 8.81 3.60
CA LYS A 174 -3.47 7.53 3.48
C LYS A 174 -3.74 7.16 2.02
N SER A 175 -4.10 8.14 1.19
CA SER A 175 -4.28 7.94 -0.24
C SER A 175 -2.97 7.51 -0.90
N LEU A 176 -1.87 8.20 -0.61
CA LEU A 176 -0.54 7.88 -1.11
C LEU A 176 -0.08 6.47 -0.70
N ASN A 177 -0.29 6.08 0.56
CA ASN A 177 0.03 4.72 1.01
C ASN A 177 -0.78 3.66 0.26
N LYS A 178 -2.08 3.93 0.04
CA LYS A 178 -2.94 3.03 -0.73
C LYS A 178 -2.50 2.92 -2.19
N GLN A 179 -2.11 4.02 -2.82
CA GLN A 179 -1.56 4.02 -4.18
C GLN A 179 -0.28 3.17 -4.26
N SER A 180 0.63 3.34 -3.30
CA SER A 180 1.85 2.52 -3.21
C SER A 180 1.54 1.02 -3.12
N ALA A 181 0.61 0.62 -2.25
CA ALA A 181 0.19 -0.77 -2.10
C ALA A 181 -0.40 -1.38 -3.40
N VAL A 182 -1.20 -0.61 -4.14
CA VAL A 182 -1.74 -1.04 -5.44
C VAL A 182 -0.63 -1.22 -6.47
N LEU A 183 0.33 -0.29 -6.54
CA LEU A 183 1.46 -0.39 -7.46
C LEU A 183 2.35 -1.60 -7.16
N ILE A 184 2.63 -1.88 -5.88
CA ILE A 184 3.37 -3.09 -5.47
C ILE A 184 2.65 -4.35 -5.98
N GLN A 185 1.31 -4.39 -5.89
CA GLN A 185 0.54 -5.53 -6.39
C GLN A 185 0.62 -5.66 -7.93
N VAL A 186 0.50 -4.54 -8.65
CA VAL A 186 0.65 -4.51 -10.12
C VAL A 186 2.04 -4.97 -10.52
N GLU A 187 3.06 -4.56 -9.78
CA GLU A 187 4.45 -4.92 -10.03
C GLU A 187 4.69 -6.44 -9.90
N TYR A 188 4.20 -7.05 -8.82
CA TYR A 188 4.24 -8.50 -8.66
C TYR A 188 3.51 -9.24 -9.79
N GLN A 189 2.40 -8.69 -10.28
CA GLN A 189 1.68 -9.27 -11.42
C GLN A 189 2.51 -9.21 -12.70
N PHE A 190 3.23 -8.11 -12.95
CA PHE A 190 4.13 -8.01 -14.09
C PHE A 190 5.35 -8.94 -13.98
N MET A 191 5.90 -9.12 -12.77
CA MET A 191 6.96 -10.12 -12.53
C MET A 191 6.48 -11.52 -12.90
N ALA A 192 5.30 -11.93 -12.42
CA ALA A 192 4.73 -13.24 -12.76
C ALA A 192 4.48 -13.42 -14.27
N GLN A 193 4.03 -12.36 -14.96
CA GLN A 193 3.85 -12.39 -16.41
C GLN A 193 5.18 -12.49 -17.17
N LYS A 194 6.23 -11.81 -16.69
CA LYS A 194 7.58 -11.88 -17.25
C LYS A 194 8.12 -13.30 -17.15
N ASP A 195 8.02 -13.91 -15.98
CA ASP A 195 8.48 -15.29 -15.76
C ASP A 195 7.70 -16.30 -16.61
N ALA A 196 6.38 -16.12 -16.74
CA ALA A 196 5.56 -16.95 -17.61
C ALA A 196 6.01 -16.84 -19.09
N LYS A 197 6.31 -15.64 -19.57
CA LYS A 197 6.78 -15.42 -20.94
C LYS A 197 8.16 -16.06 -21.16
N VAL A 198 9.11 -15.85 -20.24
CA VAL A 198 10.44 -16.47 -20.29
C VAL A 198 10.34 -18.00 -20.30
N ASN A 199 9.46 -18.59 -19.48
CA ASN A 199 9.24 -20.03 -19.47
C ASN A 199 8.66 -20.56 -20.79
N ILE A 200 7.75 -19.83 -21.44
CA ILE A 200 7.21 -20.21 -22.76
C ILE A 200 8.30 -20.12 -23.84
N GLU A 201 9.11 -19.06 -23.83
CA GLU A 201 10.22 -18.90 -24.78
C GLU A 201 11.29 -19.98 -24.59
N LEU A 202 11.63 -20.31 -23.35
CA LEU A 202 12.53 -21.41 -23.01
C LEU A 202 11.99 -22.75 -23.49
N ALA A 203 10.69 -23.02 -23.31
CA ALA A 203 10.05 -24.23 -23.82
C ALA A 203 10.09 -24.30 -25.35
N LYS A 204 9.80 -23.20 -26.05
CA LYS A 204 9.90 -23.12 -27.53
C LYS A 204 11.32 -23.34 -28.04
N SER A 205 12.32 -22.75 -27.39
CA SER A 205 13.72 -22.98 -27.72
C SER A 205 14.10 -24.45 -27.51
N SER A 206 13.69 -25.04 -26.38
CA SER A 206 13.93 -26.44 -26.07
C SER A 206 13.28 -27.40 -27.07
N THR A 207 12.05 -27.12 -27.52
CA THR A 207 11.39 -27.95 -28.54
C THR A 207 12.04 -27.82 -29.92
N ALA A 208 12.48 -26.61 -30.30
CA ALA A 208 13.23 -26.40 -31.54
C ALA A 208 14.55 -27.19 -31.55
N ILE A 209 15.29 -27.14 -30.43
CA ILE A 209 16.53 -27.91 -30.25
C ILE A 209 16.26 -29.42 -30.31
N ALA A 210 15.23 -29.91 -29.62
CA ALA A 210 14.88 -31.33 -29.65
C ALA A 210 14.50 -31.82 -31.05
N LYS A 211 13.83 -30.98 -31.85
CA LYS A 211 13.50 -31.27 -33.24
C LYS A 211 14.75 -31.36 -34.11
N ALA A 212 15.65 -30.38 -34.02
CA ALA A 212 16.92 -30.39 -34.74
C ALA A 212 17.76 -31.63 -34.37
N SER A 213 17.88 -31.94 -33.08
CA SER A 213 18.61 -33.13 -32.61
C SER A 213 18.02 -34.45 -33.13
N LYS A 214 16.69 -34.53 -33.28
CA LYS A 214 16.02 -35.69 -33.89
C LYS A 214 16.33 -35.79 -35.38
N GLU A 215 16.36 -34.67 -36.10
CA GLU A 215 16.72 -34.62 -37.52
C GLU A 215 18.20 -35.02 -37.73
N ASP A 216 19.11 -34.50 -36.92
CA ASP A 216 20.54 -34.86 -36.96
C ASP A 216 20.78 -36.35 -36.69
N SER A 217 20.05 -36.93 -35.73
CA SER A 217 20.10 -38.37 -35.44
C SER A 217 19.62 -39.23 -36.61
N ALA A 218 18.62 -38.75 -37.36
CA ALA A 218 18.11 -39.44 -38.55
C ALA A 218 19.10 -39.36 -39.72
N ILE A 219 19.74 -38.20 -39.92
CA ILE A 219 20.81 -38.02 -40.91
C ILE A 219 21.99 -38.94 -40.59
N MET A 220 22.37 -39.03 -39.31
CA MET A 220 23.46 -39.92 -38.87
C MET A 220 23.14 -41.39 -39.15
N LEU A 221 21.89 -41.82 -38.96
CA LEU A 221 21.45 -43.19 -39.26
C LEU A 221 21.44 -43.49 -40.77
N GLU A 222 21.01 -42.54 -41.60
CA GLU A 222 21.09 -42.65 -43.07
C GLU A 222 22.55 -42.70 -43.55
N LEU A 223 23.45 -41.87 -43.01
CA LEU A 223 24.89 -41.91 -43.29
C LEU A 223 25.53 -43.24 -42.85
N ALA A 224 25.11 -43.80 -41.72
CA ALA A 224 25.57 -45.12 -41.27
C ALA A 224 25.11 -46.24 -42.21
N LYS A 225 23.89 -46.16 -42.74
CA LYS A 225 23.38 -47.15 -43.71
C LYS A 225 24.08 -47.04 -45.06
N THR A 226 24.29 -45.82 -45.57
CA THR A 226 25.00 -45.62 -46.84
C THR A 226 26.44 -46.07 -46.75
N SER A 227 27.14 -45.76 -45.65
CA SER A 227 28.48 -46.29 -45.40
C SER A 227 28.52 -47.81 -45.29
N ALA A 228 27.54 -48.44 -44.62
CA ALA A 228 27.43 -49.91 -44.58
C ALA A 228 27.15 -50.55 -45.95
N ALA A 229 26.31 -49.91 -46.78
CA ALA A 229 26.04 -50.37 -48.15
C ALA A 229 27.27 -50.26 -49.06
N ILE A 230 28.03 -49.17 -48.93
CA ILE A 230 29.30 -48.94 -49.64
C ILE A 230 30.36 -49.94 -49.17
N ALA A 231 30.46 -50.20 -47.87
CA ALA A 231 31.35 -51.22 -47.30
C ALA A 231 31.02 -52.65 -47.76
N LYS A 232 29.75 -52.94 -48.07
CA LYS A 232 29.31 -54.21 -48.63
C LYS A 232 29.54 -54.30 -50.15
N SER A 233 29.55 -53.15 -50.84
CA SER A 233 29.76 -53.02 -52.29
C SER A 233 31.23 -53.07 -52.70
N ASN A 234 32.17 -52.66 -51.84
CA ASN A 234 33.59 -52.60 -52.19
C ASN A 234 34.44 -53.55 -51.34
N LYS A 235 34.86 -54.64 -51.98
CA LYS A 235 36.08 -55.37 -51.61
C LYS A 235 37.32 -54.88 -52.38
N GLU A 236 37.21 -53.81 -53.17
CA GLU A 236 38.31 -53.19 -53.92
C GLU A 236 38.22 -51.65 -53.80
N ASP A 237 39.38 -50.98 -53.79
CA ASP A 237 39.68 -49.54 -53.64
C ASP A 237 39.87 -48.95 -52.22
N SER A 238 41.15 -48.84 -51.82
CA SER A 238 41.66 -48.61 -50.46
C SER A 238 42.08 -47.18 -50.11
N MET A 239 41.71 -46.15 -50.88
CA MET A 239 42.13 -44.76 -50.61
C MET A 239 40.99 -43.85 -50.11
N VAL A 240 39.80 -43.94 -50.73
CA VAL A 240 38.61 -43.13 -50.36
C VAL A 240 38.03 -43.55 -49.00
N MET A 241 38.18 -44.83 -48.62
CA MET A 241 37.69 -45.37 -47.34
C MET A 241 38.36 -44.74 -46.11
N ILE A 242 39.65 -44.38 -46.19
CA ILE A 242 40.40 -43.84 -45.05
C ILE A 242 40.06 -42.35 -44.83
N GLU A 243 39.88 -41.59 -45.92
CA GLU A 243 39.54 -40.17 -45.86
C GLU A 243 38.09 -39.95 -45.41
N LEU A 244 37.16 -40.81 -45.86
CA LEU A 244 35.77 -40.77 -45.41
C LEU A 244 35.62 -41.25 -43.96
N ALA A 245 36.39 -42.28 -43.55
CA ALA A 245 36.43 -42.72 -42.15
C ALA A 245 36.98 -41.62 -41.23
N LYS A 246 38.02 -40.89 -41.66
CA LYS A 246 38.54 -39.72 -40.92
C LYS A 246 37.48 -38.61 -40.81
N SER A 247 36.84 -38.24 -41.91
CA SER A 247 35.75 -37.25 -41.91
C SER A 247 34.61 -37.67 -40.98
N SER A 248 34.21 -38.95 -40.99
CA SER A 248 33.18 -39.47 -40.08
C SER A 248 33.62 -39.44 -38.61
N ALA A 249 34.90 -39.66 -38.32
CA ALA A 249 35.44 -39.59 -36.97
C ALA A 249 35.51 -38.13 -36.46
N ASP A 250 35.84 -37.18 -37.33
CA ASP A 250 35.82 -35.76 -37.02
C ASP A 250 34.40 -35.26 -36.75
N ILE A 251 33.41 -35.70 -37.55
CA ILE A 251 31.99 -35.43 -37.32
C ILE A 251 31.50 -36.04 -36.00
N ALA A 252 31.91 -37.28 -35.69
CA ALA A 252 31.57 -37.92 -34.42
C ALA A 252 32.18 -37.21 -33.21
N LYS A 253 33.36 -36.60 -33.37
CA LYS A 253 34.02 -35.80 -32.32
C LYS A 253 33.29 -34.46 -32.10
N ALA A 254 32.94 -33.75 -33.18
CA ALA A 254 32.14 -32.53 -33.12
C ALA A 254 30.76 -32.77 -32.49
N SER A 255 30.10 -33.88 -32.84
CA SER A 255 28.81 -34.29 -32.26
C SER A 255 28.88 -34.56 -30.74
N LYS A 256 30.02 -35.07 -30.24
CA LYS A 256 30.26 -35.25 -28.80
C LYS A 256 30.43 -33.91 -28.06
N GLU A 257 31.09 -32.93 -28.68
CA GLU A 257 31.24 -31.59 -28.11
C GLU A 257 29.90 -30.86 -28.06
N ASP A 258 29.08 -30.92 -29.12
CA ASP A 258 27.72 -30.36 -29.11
C ASP A 258 26.81 -31.03 -28.07
N SER A 259 26.97 -32.34 -27.85
CA SER A 259 26.26 -33.07 -26.78
C SER A 259 26.67 -32.61 -25.38
N ALA A 260 27.95 -32.26 -25.17
CA ALA A 260 28.43 -31.73 -23.90
C ALA A 260 27.88 -30.33 -23.62
N VAL A 261 27.84 -29.46 -24.65
CA VAL A 261 27.21 -28.14 -24.59
C VAL A 261 25.71 -28.26 -24.26
N MET A 262 25.02 -29.25 -24.83
CA MET A 262 23.62 -29.57 -24.52
C MET A 262 23.39 -29.95 -23.06
N ILE A 263 24.28 -30.76 -22.47
CA ILE A 263 24.22 -31.14 -21.06
C ILE A 263 24.46 -29.92 -20.15
N GLU A 264 25.38 -29.03 -20.52
CA GLU A 264 25.66 -27.81 -19.76
C GLU A 264 24.49 -26.81 -19.82
N LEU A 265 23.89 -26.64 -21.01
CA LEU A 265 22.69 -25.83 -21.21
C LEU A 265 21.50 -26.41 -20.42
N GLY A 266 21.36 -27.73 -20.39
CA GLY A 266 20.35 -28.44 -19.60
C GLY A 266 20.53 -28.23 -18.09
N LYS A 267 21.79 -28.21 -17.60
CA LYS A 267 22.11 -27.89 -16.19
C LYS A 267 21.77 -26.44 -15.84
N SER A 268 22.09 -25.50 -16.72
CA SER A 268 21.70 -24.08 -16.57
C SER A 268 20.18 -23.91 -16.51
N SER A 269 19.46 -24.55 -17.43
CA SER A 269 17.99 -24.56 -17.45
C SER A 269 17.38 -25.15 -16.18
N ALA A 270 17.93 -26.27 -15.69
CA ALA A 270 17.49 -26.87 -14.42
C ALA A 270 17.75 -25.96 -13.21
N ALA A 271 18.86 -25.21 -13.20
CA ALA A 271 19.15 -24.24 -12.15
C ALA A 271 18.15 -23.06 -12.15
N ILE A 272 17.78 -22.54 -13.32
CA ILE A 272 16.78 -21.49 -13.47
C ILE A 272 15.39 -21.99 -13.04
N ALA A 273 15.00 -23.20 -13.45
CA ALA A 273 13.73 -23.81 -13.05
C ALA A 273 13.66 -24.03 -11.52
N LYS A 274 14.79 -24.38 -10.89
CA LYS A 274 14.88 -24.51 -9.43
C LYS A 274 14.69 -23.14 -8.74
N SER A 275 15.36 -22.09 -9.20
CA SER A 275 15.21 -20.73 -8.65
C SER A 275 13.76 -20.24 -8.78
N SER A 276 13.14 -20.42 -9.94
CA SER A 276 11.74 -20.04 -10.17
C SER A 276 10.75 -20.78 -9.24
N LYS A 277 11.05 -22.04 -8.90
CA LYS A 277 10.26 -22.82 -7.94
C LYS A 277 10.42 -22.29 -6.51
N GLU A 278 11.61 -21.84 -6.13
CA GLU A 278 11.88 -21.21 -4.82
C GLU A 278 11.14 -19.87 -4.70
N ASP A 279 11.16 -19.03 -5.74
CA ASP A 279 10.42 -17.76 -5.78
C ASP A 279 8.90 -17.97 -5.68
N SER A 280 8.38 -18.98 -6.39
CA SER A 280 6.96 -19.36 -6.31
C SER A 280 6.55 -19.81 -4.90
N ALA A 281 7.45 -20.46 -4.16
CA ALA A 281 7.20 -20.87 -2.78
C ALA A 281 7.17 -19.65 -1.84
N ALA A 282 8.07 -18.68 -2.03
CA ALA A 282 8.05 -17.43 -1.28
C ALA A 282 6.74 -16.64 -1.51
N MET A 283 6.29 -16.53 -2.76
CA MET A 283 5.00 -15.88 -3.08
C MET A 283 3.81 -16.58 -2.43
N LYS A 284 3.83 -17.91 -2.34
CA LYS A 284 2.78 -18.67 -1.65
C LYS A 284 2.71 -18.32 -0.16
N THR A 285 3.85 -18.18 0.51
CA THR A 285 3.91 -17.77 1.92
C THR A 285 3.33 -16.38 2.10
N ILE A 286 3.74 -15.42 1.26
CA ILE A 286 3.21 -14.05 1.29
C ILE A 286 1.69 -14.05 1.08
N ALA A 287 1.18 -14.79 0.10
CA ALA A 287 -0.27 -14.88 -0.14
C ALA A 287 -1.05 -15.47 1.05
N ILE A 288 -0.46 -16.42 1.79
CA ILE A 288 -1.05 -16.98 3.01
C ILE A 288 -1.06 -15.92 4.12
N GLU A 289 0.02 -15.17 4.28
CA GLU A 289 0.13 -14.09 5.27
C GLU A 289 -0.86 -12.95 4.97
N THR A 290 -0.99 -12.54 3.71
CA THR A 290 -1.98 -11.55 3.25
C THR A 290 -3.42 -12.03 3.47
N LYS A 291 -3.70 -13.32 3.28
CA LYS A 291 -5.01 -13.90 3.62
C LYS A 291 -5.31 -13.83 5.11
N ARG A 292 -4.30 -14.03 5.97
CA ARG A 292 -4.44 -13.90 7.42
C ARG A 292 -4.72 -12.46 7.83
N ASP A 293 -4.03 -11.50 7.21
CA ASP A 293 -4.26 -10.07 7.44
C ASP A 293 -5.68 -9.64 7.02
N SER A 294 -6.16 -10.17 5.89
CA SER A 294 -7.54 -9.99 5.43
C SER A 294 -8.58 -10.59 6.39
N ALA A 295 -8.24 -11.64 7.15
CA ALA A 295 -9.14 -12.21 8.15
C ALA A 295 -9.28 -11.27 9.37
N ALA A 296 -8.19 -10.65 9.82
CA ALA A 296 -8.22 -9.66 10.90
C ALA A 296 -9.08 -8.43 10.53
N MET A 297 -8.97 -7.96 9.29
CA MET A 297 -9.78 -6.84 8.77
C MET A 297 -11.29 -7.15 8.76
N LYS A 298 -11.67 -8.39 8.45
CA LYS A 298 -13.07 -8.86 8.51
C LYS A 298 -13.59 -8.87 9.95
N THR A 299 -12.78 -9.29 10.91
CA THR A 299 -13.16 -9.33 12.34
C THR A 299 -13.49 -7.94 12.88
N MET A 300 -12.66 -6.94 12.60
CA MET A 300 -12.93 -5.55 13.01
C MET A 300 -14.22 -4.99 12.41
N SER A 301 -14.50 -5.33 11.15
CA SER A 301 -15.72 -4.88 10.46
C SER A 301 -16.99 -5.53 11.06
N ILE A 302 -16.93 -6.82 11.39
CA ILE A 302 -18.01 -7.54 12.08
C ILE A 302 -18.27 -6.93 13.46
N LEU A 303 -17.20 -6.59 14.19
CA LEU A 303 -17.28 -5.95 15.50
C LEU A 303 -17.96 -4.57 15.41
N GLY A 304 -17.63 -3.79 14.39
CA GLY A 304 -18.29 -2.51 14.09
C GLY A 304 -19.78 -2.68 13.78
N MET A 305 -20.17 -3.66 12.97
CA MET A 305 -21.58 -3.93 12.65
C MET A 305 -22.40 -4.38 13.86
N LEU A 306 -21.78 -5.00 14.85
CA LEU A 306 -22.39 -5.37 16.13
C LEU A 306 -22.57 -4.17 17.06
N PHE A 307 -21.58 -3.28 17.15
CA PHE A 307 -21.60 -2.16 18.11
C PHE A 307 -22.35 -0.92 17.62
N LEU A 308 -22.24 -0.57 16.33
CA LEU A 308 -22.85 0.66 15.78
C LEU A 308 -24.36 0.79 16.05
N PRO A 309 -25.19 -0.26 15.85
CA PRO A 309 -26.63 -0.16 16.07
C PRO A 309 -26.98 0.05 17.54
N GLY A 310 -26.28 -0.66 18.44
CA GLY A 310 -26.48 -0.52 19.88
C GLY A 310 -26.08 0.86 20.38
N THR A 311 -24.94 1.38 19.92
CA THR A 311 -24.49 2.73 20.28
C THR A 311 -25.45 3.79 19.74
N PHE A 312 -25.95 3.67 18.51
CA PHE A 312 -26.90 4.60 17.90
C PHE A 312 -28.24 4.66 18.65
N ILE A 313 -28.80 3.50 19.01
CA ILE A 313 -30.05 3.44 19.78
C ILE A 313 -29.82 3.98 21.20
N ALA A 314 -28.68 3.68 21.83
CA ALA A 314 -28.34 4.22 23.14
C ALA A 314 -28.25 5.76 23.15
N THR A 315 -27.66 6.38 22.11
CA THR A 315 -27.59 7.84 21.99
C THR A 315 -28.95 8.47 21.67
N VAL A 316 -29.74 7.89 20.77
CA VAL A 316 -31.06 8.43 20.41
C VAL A 316 -32.01 8.45 21.60
N PHE A 317 -31.98 7.42 22.45
CA PHE A 317 -32.86 7.33 23.60
C PHE A 317 -32.31 8.02 24.86
N SER A 318 -31.00 8.28 24.93
CA SER A 318 -30.34 8.99 26.03
C SER A 318 -30.83 8.56 27.44
N MET A 319 -31.14 7.26 27.60
CA MET A 319 -31.87 6.73 28.75
C MET A 319 -30.93 6.37 29.93
N PRO A 320 -31.20 6.85 31.16
CA PRO A 320 -30.59 6.28 32.35
C PRO A 320 -31.17 4.88 32.60
N VAL A 321 -30.29 3.88 32.72
CA VAL A 321 -30.67 2.45 32.85
C VAL A 321 -31.21 2.11 34.25
N PHE A 322 -30.86 2.92 35.26
CA PHE A 322 -31.18 2.70 36.67
C PHE A 322 -31.90 3.91 37.25
N ASP A 323 -33.02 3.68 37.94
CA ASP A 323 -33.58 4.62 38.93
C ASP A 323 -33.31 4.05 40.33
N TRP A 324 -32.96 4.93 41.25
CA TRP A 324 -32.81 4.61 42.67
C TRP A 324 -34.03 5.15 43.41
N GLU A 325 -34.85 4.27 44.00
CA GLU A 325 -35.93 4.68 44.91
C GLU A 325 -35.37 5.00 46.31
N GLU A 326 -36.18 5.65 47.16
CA GLU A 326 -35.81 6.14 48.51
C GLU A 326 -35.24 5.04 49.44
N ASP A 327 -35.47 3.77 49.13
CA ASP A 327 -35.00 2.60 49.91
C ASP A 327 -33.62 2.05 49.44
N GLY A 328 -32.96 2.71 48.49
CA GLY A 328 -31.58 2.38 48.07
C GLY A 328 -31.43 1.11 47.22
N THR A 329 -32.52 0.53 46.72
CA THR A 329 -32.46 -0.61 45.78
C THR A 329 -32.52 -0.10 44.33
N PRO A 330 -31.58 -0.51 43.45
CA PRO A 330 -31.60 -0.10 42.05
C PRO A 330 -32.65 -0.91 41.28
N ILE A 331 -33.67 -0.25 40.75
CA ILE A 331 -34.72 -0.89 39.93
C ILE A 331 -34.50 -0.53 38.47
N MET A 332 -34.47 -1.56 37.63
CA MET A 332 -34.22 -1.43 36.20
C MET A 332 -35.50 -0.96 35.49
N LYS A 333 -35.42 0.17 34.75
CA LYS A 333 -36.62 0.73 34.10
C LYS A 333 -37.21 -0.27 33.09
N PRO A 334 -38.55 -0.46 33.05
CA PRO A 334 -39.21 -1.32 32.06
C PRO A 334 -39.00 -0.83 30.61
N ALA A 335 -38.52 0.41 30.41
CA ALA A 335 -38.13 0.95 29.12
C ALA A 335 -36.93 0.21 28.47
N PHE A 336 -36.07 -0.44 29.27
CA PHE A 336 -34.90 -1.18 28.77
C PHE A 336 -35.27 -2.36 27.87
N ARG A 337 -36.47 -2.94 28.01
CA ARG A 337 -36.94 -4.01 27.11
C ARG A 337 -37.09 -3.53 25.65
N TYR A 338 -37.41 -2.25 25.44
CA TYR A 338 -37.57 -1.69 24.10
C TYR A 338 -36.23 -1.46 23.40
N TYR A 339 -35.16 -1.21 24.17
CA TYR A 339 -33.79 -1.17 23.63
C TYR A 339 -33.44 -2.48 22.94
N TRP A 340 -33.66 -3.62 23.61
CA TRP A 340 -33.40 -4.94 23.02
C TRP A 340 -34.36 -5.29 21.87
N ALA A 341 -35.62 -4.87 21.98
CA ALA A 341 -36.62 -5.11 20.93
C ALA A 341 -36.31 -4.39 19.60
N VAL A 342 -35.59 -3.25 19.63
CA VAL A 342 -35.22 -2.49 18.43
C VAL A 342 -33.79 -2.82 17.97
N THR A 343 -32.85 -2.92 18.91
CA THR A 343 -31.42 -3.11 18.59
C THR A 343 -31.16 -4.49 17.98
N LEU A 344 -31.77 -5.54 18.52
CA LEU A 344 -31.52 -6.91 18.07
C LEU A 344 -31.96 -7.16 16.61
N PRO A 345 -33.20 -6.80 16.18
CA PRO A 345 -33.59 -6.94 14.78
C PRO A 345 -32.82 -6.01 13.84
N LEU A 346 -32.40 -4.82 14.29
CA LEU A 346 -31.60 -3.91 13.49
C LEU A 346 -30.20 -4.48 13.21
N THR A 347 -29.53 -5.02 14.23
CA THR A 347 -28.23 -5.69 14.09
C THR A 347 -28.34 -6.93 13.20
N LEU A 348 -29.38 -7.75 13.38
CA LEU A 348 -29.66 -8.89 12.51
C LEU A 348 -29.91 -8.46 11.06
N GLY A 349 -30.66 -7.38 10.82
CA GLY A 349 -30.92 -6.84 9.49
C GLY A 349 -29.64 -6.40 8.78
N ILE A 350 -28.74 -5.73 9.49
CA ILE A 350 -27.43 -5.28 8.95
C ILE A 350 -26.53 -6.48 8.62
N LEU A 351 -26.47 -7.47 9.51
CA LEU A 351 -25.69 -8.70 9.29
C LEU A 351 -26.25 -9.53 8.12
N LEU A 352 -27.57 -9.62 7.98
CA LEU A 352 -28.22 -10.31 6.86
C LEU A 352 -27.97 -9.58 5.54
N ALA A 353 -28.10 -8.25 5.52
CA ALA A 353 -27.81 -7.47 4.32
C ALA A 353 -26.34 -7.67 3.87
N TRP A 354 -25.40 -7.62 4.80
CA TRP A 354 -23.98 -7.89 4.52
C TRP A 354 -23.71 -9.33 4.09
N SER A 355 -24.35 -10.31 4.74
CA SER A 355 -24.20 -11.72 4.37
C SER A 355 -24.73 -11.99 2.95
N VAL A 356 -25.84 -11.34 2.57
CA VAL A 356 -26.40 -11.43 1.22
C VAL A 356 -25.48 -10.81 0.17
N THR A 357 -24.83 -9.67 0.47
CA THR A 357 -23.85 -9.08 -0.46
C THR A 357 -22.61 -9.95 -0.62
N MET A 358 -22.18 -10.65 0.43
CA MET A 358 -21.03 -11.55 0.39
C MET A 358 -21.31 -12.85 -0.37
N VAL A 359 -22.53 -13.38 -0.27
CA VAL A 359 -22.93 -14.63 -0.95
C VAL A 359 -23.30 -14.41 -2.42
N PHE A 360 -23.79 -13.23 -2.81
CA PHE A 360 -24.22 -12.92 -4.18
C PHE A 360 -23.53 -11.69 -4.82
N PRO A 361 -22.19 -11.68 -4.94
CA PRO A 361 -21.44 -10.51 -5.41
C PRO A 361 -21.82 -10.06 -6.83
N GLY A 362 -22.16 -11.00 -7.73
CA GLY A 362 -22.44 -10.68 -9.14
C GLY A 362 -23.87 -10.27 -9.48
N LYS A 363 -24.89 -10.62 -8.68
CA LYS A 363 -26.31 -10.42 -9.05
C LYS A 363 -26.92 -9.16 -8.45
N TRP A 364 -26.45 -8.74 -7.28
CA TRP A 364 -26.98 -7.55 -6.59
C TRP A 364 -26.39 -6.25 -7.14
N ALA A 365 -25.08 -6.22 -7.43
CA ALA A 365 -24.41 -5.07 -8.06
C ALA A 365 -24.97 -4.77 -9.47
N ALA A 366 -25.21 -5.81 -10.27
CA ALA A 366 -25.81 -5.68 -11.60
C ALA A 366 -27.24 -5.11 -11.59
N ARG A 367 -27.99 -5.27 -10.48
CA ARG A 367 -29.37 -4.77 -10.33
C ARG A 367 -29.42 -3.28 -9.99
N TRP A 368 -28.41 -2.77 -9.29
CA TRP A 368 -28.29 -1.35 -8.96
C TRP A 368 -27.65 -0.53 -10.09
N TRP A 369 -26.66 -1.08 -10.80
CA TRP A 369 -26.06 -0.40 -11.96
C TRP A 369 -27.00 -0.26 -13.17
N LYS A 370 -27.99 -1.14 -13.33
CA LYS A 370 -29.03 -0.99 -14.36
C LYS A 370 -30.01 0.17 -14.11
N LYS A 371 -29.98 0.82 -12.94
CA LYS A 371 -30.86 1.95 -12.58
C LYS A 371 -30.17 3.31 -12.51
N ALA A 372 -28.87 3.39 -12.78
CA ALA A 372 -28.21 4.68 -12.95
C ALA A 372 -28.71 5.29 -14.28
N PRO A 373 -29.23 6.53 -14.30
CA PRO A 373 -29.54 7.20 -15.55
C PRO A 373 -28.23 7.34 -16.34
N VAL A 374 -28.19 6.69 -17.50
CA VAL A 374 -27.12 6.90 -18.47
C VAL A 374 -27.23 8.35 -18.92
N VAL A 375 -26.31 9.20 -18.47
CA VAL A 375 -26.07 10.50 -19.11
C VAL A 375 -25.54 10.18 -20.50
N LYS A 376 -26.44 10.14 -21.49
CA LYS A 376 -26.10 10.38 -22.88
C LYS A 376 -25.96 11.89 -23.06
N ASP A 377 -25.19 12.27 -24.07
CA ASP A 377 -24.77 13.63 -24.48
C ASP A 377 -23.32 13.87 -24.01
N LEU A 378 -22.31 13.87 -24.88
CA LEU A 378 -22.17 14.69 -26.08
C LEU A 378 -21.48 13.94 -27.22
N GLN A 379 -22.23 13.59 -28.26
CA GLN A 379 -21.71 13.40 -29.62
C GLN A 379 -22.73 13.98 -30.58
N GLU A 380 -22.73 15.29 -30.69
CA GLU A 380 -23.22 15.98 -31.87
C GLU A 380 -22.27 17.14 -32.15
N ASP A 381 -21.97 17.30 -33.45
CA ASP A 381 -21.21 18.37 -34.08
C ASP A 381 -19.67 18.24 -34.22
N SER A 382 -19.24 17.37 -35.14
CA SER A 382 -18.12 17.67 -36.05
C SER A 382 -18.19 16.75 -37.28
N GLY A 383 -19.07 17.10 -38.21
CA GLY A 383 -19.28 16.30 -39.43
C GLY A 383 -19.99 17.08 -40.53
N SER A 384 -19.63 18.34 -40.73
CA SER A 384 -19.99 19.08 -41.93
C SER A 384 -18.90 20.09 -42.26
N THR A 385 -18.53 20.14 -43.54
CA THR A 385 -17.65 21.06 -44.27
C THR A 385 -16.19 20.63 -44.53
N ALA A 386 -15.78 20.90 -45.79
CA ALA A 386 -14.50 20.67 -46.49
C ALA A 386 -14.33 19.25 -47.07
N SER A 387 -14.87 18.98 -48.27
CA SER A 387 -14.36 19.30 -49.63
C SER A 387 -13.18 18.45 -50.06
#